data_AF-A0A9D0Y188-F1
#
_entry.id   AF-A0A9D0Y188-F1
#
_cell.length_a   1.000
_cell.length_b   1.000
_cell.length_c   1.000
_cell.angle_alpha   90.00
_cell.angle_beta   90.00
_cell.angle_gamma   90.00
#
_symmetry.space_group_name_H-M   'P 1'
#
loop_
_entity.id
_entity.type
_entity.pdbx_description
1 polymer ?
#
loop_
_entity_poly.entity_id
_entity_poly.type
_entity_poly.pdbx_seq_one_letter_code
_entity_poly.pdbx_strand_id
1 'polypeptide(L)'
;FTKTGFNSNLAKAFINYKAYEYLVRQQDIDKRYFTSMESLVKIEKNNYCILALLKYYSSLEELDDDRIKFIHRFTLEYINNGIVFSFFKEFIKYIPMPFDFVYKTPVEFASEPSNTITISYCYLDKDTPIEEVNYINEEMKHVFAGVFSKQFLLFYNNKLNYSIVVEKPDGSIQTTEEKTIELSQDMELNDQNLYNKINLLKLALDSKDSKTFIESYDKIIKTDYIVSKAFKPL
;
A
#
# COMPACT_ATOMS: atom_id res chain seq x y z
N PHE A 1 -20.34 -20.11 20.85
CA PHE A 1 -19.95 -20.99 19.73
C PHE A 1 -20.76 -22.28 19.81
N THR A 2 -21.22 -22.82 18.68
CA THR A 2 -22.17 -23.94 18.55
C THR A 2 -21.59 -25.29 19.00
N LYS A 3 -22.43 -26.33 19.15
CA LYS A 3 -22.07 -27.71 19.54
C LYS A 3 -20.94 -28.38 18.70
N THR A 4 -20.55 -27.80 17.57
CA THR A 4 -19.52 -28.35 16.65
C THR A 4 -18.29 -27.47 16.48
N GLY A 5 -18.16 -26.36 17.22
CA GLY A 5 -16.99 -25.46 17.14
C GLY A 5 -16.83 -24.78 15.76
N PHE A 6 -15.58 -24.55 15.33
CA PHE A 6 -15.23 -23.90 14.04
C PHE A 6 -15.66 -24.70 12.79
N ASN A 7 -16.13 -25.95 12.93
CA ASN A 7 -16.56 -26.78 11.81
C ASN A 7 -17.97 -26.46 11.30
N SER A 8 -18.70 -25.54 11.95
CA SER A 8 -19.98 -25.07 11.43
C SER A 8 -19.79 -23.98 10.38
N ASN A 9 -20.39 -24.15 9.20
CA ASN A 9 -20.43 -23.12 8.16
C ASN A 9 -20.97 -21.78 8.67
N LEU A 10 -21.90 -21.81 9.62
CA LEU A 10 -22.44 -20.59 10.25
C LEU A 10 -21.37 -19.87 11.09
N ALA A 11 -20.57 -20.61 11.86
CA ALA A 11 -19.48 -20.03 12.63
C ALA A 11 -18.42 -19.41 11.72
N LYS A 12 -18.05 -20.09 10.62
CA LYS A 12 -17.12 -19.57 9.62
C LYS A 12 -17.65 -18.30 8.94
N ALA A 13 -18.91 -18.30 8.52
CA ALA A 13 -19.55 -17.13 7.91
C ALA A 13 -19.55 -15.93 8.87
N PHE A 14 -19.83 -16.17 10.16
CA PHE A 14 -19.80 -15.11 11.16
C PHE A 14 -18.40 -14.54 11.40
N ILE A 15 -17.36 -15.39 11.43
CA ILE A 15 -15.97 -14.93 11.56
C ILE A 15 -15.55 -14.12 10.33
N ASN A 16 -15.93 -14.57 9.12
CA ASN A 16 -15.68 -13.82 7.88
C ASN A 16 -16.37 -12.45 7.89
N TYR A 17 -17.61 -12.40 8.39
CA TYR A 17 -18.32 -11.14 8.53
C TYR A 17 -17.59 -10.18 9.48
N LYS A 18 -17.09 -10.68 10.63
CA LYS A 18 -16.28 -9.87 11.56
C LYS A 18 -14.96 -9.41 10.95
N ALA A 19 -14.29 -10.28 10.19
CA ALA A 19 -13.09 -9.93 9.44
C ALA A 19 -13.37 -8.83 8.40
N TYR A 20 -14.51 -8.91 7.71
CA TYR A 20 -14.94 -7.90 6.75
C TYR A 20 -15.26 -6.55 7.41
N GLU A 21 -15.98 -6.55 8.54
CA GLU A 21 -16.24 -5.32 9.32
C GLU A 21 -14.94 -4.62 9.72
N TYR A 22 -13.96 -5.38 10.18
CA TYR A 22 -12.66 -4.82 10.57
C TYR A 22 -11.81 -4.36 9.39
N LEU A 23 -11.68 -5.19 8.35
CA LEU A 23 -10.81 -4.93 7.22
C LEU A 23 -11.36 -3.81 6.34
N VAL A 24 -12.61 -3.94 5.88
CA VAL A 24 -13.21 -3.11 4.83
C VAL A 24 -13.99 -1.93 5.42
N ARG A 25 -14.81 -2.17 6.44
CA ARG A 25 -15.62 -1.09 7.08
C ARG A 25 -14.87 -0.31 8.14
N GLN A 26 -13.61 -0.67 8.42
CA GLN A 26 -12.76 -0.03 9.42
C GLN A 26 -13.40 0.04 10.82
N GLN A 27 -14.22 -0.96 11.16
CA GLN A 27 -14.88 -1.03 12.46
C GLN A 27 -14.02 -1.78 13.47
N ASP A 28 -13.93 -1.26 14.69
CA ASP A 28 -13.29 -1.98 15.77
C ASP A 28 -14.07 -3.23 16.15
N ILE A 29 -13.34 -4.31 16.39
CA ILE A 29 -13.90 -5.60 16.81
C ILE A 29 -13.17 -6.11 18.05
N ASP A 30 -13.87 -6.92 18.84
CA ASP A 30 -13.31 -7.52 20.05
C ASP A 30 -12.12 -8.45 19.73
N LYS A 31 -11.06 -8.37 20.54
CA LYS A 31 -9.82 -9.14 20.35
C LYS A 31 -10.04 -10.65 20.26
N ARG A 32 -11.09 -11.19 20.90
CA ARG A 32 -11.46 -12.61 20.84
C ARG A 32 -11.74 -13.10 19.42
N TYR A 33 -12.16 -12.20 18.52
CA TYR A 33 -12.37 -12.54 17.12
C TYR A 33 -11.04 -12.77 16.38
N PHE A 34 -9.96 -12.07 16.72
CA PHE A 34 -8.65 -12.36 16.13
C PHE A 34 -8.14 -13.74 16.53
N THR A 35 -8.30 -14.15 17.80
CA THR A 35 -7.99 -15.52 18.23
C THR A 35 -8.80 -16.57 17.47
N SER A 36 -10.05 -16.22 17.13
CA SER A 36 -10.93 -17.08 16.34
C SER A 36 -10.47 -17.17 14.88
N MET A 37 -10.02 -16.06 14.30
CA MET A 37 -9.40 -16.01 12.97
C MET A 37 -8.08 -16.80 12.94
N GLU A 38 -7.19 -16.63 13.93
CA GLU A 38 -5.93 -17.38 14.07
C GLU A 38 -6.18 -18.90 14.09
N SER A 39 -7.23 -19.32 14.80
CA SER A 39 -7.62 -20.73 14.86
C SER A 39 -8.14 -21.25 13.52
N LEU A 40 -8.93 -20.45 12.81
CA LEU A 40 -9.51 -20.82 11.53
C LEU A 40 -8.45 -20.94 10.42
N VAL A 41 -7.51 -19.99 10.35
CA VAL A 41 -6.46 -19.97 9.31
C VAL A 41 -5.45 -21.10 9.44
N LYS A 42 -5.36 -21.75 10.61
CA LYS A 42 -4.58 -22.99 10.81
C LYS A 42 -5.24 -24.21 10.18
N ILE A 43 -6.56 -24.18 9.98
CA ILE A 43 -7.34 -25.31 9.46
C ILE A 43 -7.54 -25.15 7.95
N GLU A 44 -7.82 -23.93 7.48
CA GLU A 44 -8.05 -23.65 6.07
C GLU A 44 -7.55 -22.26 5.66
N LYS A 45 -7.21 -22.10 4.38
CA LYS A 45 -6.86 -20.77 3.85
C LYS A 45 -8.12 -19.91 3.73
N ASN A 46 -8.23 -18.89 4.57
CA ASN A 46 -9.35 -17.97 4.60
C ASN A 46 -8.89 -16.51 4.41
N ASN A 47 -9.03 -15.98 3.19
CA ASN A 47 -8.47 -14.67 2.83
C ASN A 47 -9.03 -13.50 3.65
N TYR A 48 -10.31 -13.54 4.03
CA TYR A 48 -10.90 -12.51 4.89
C TYR A 48 -10.17 -12.47 6.24
N CYS A 49 -10.03 -13.64 6.88
CA CYS A 49 -9.36 -13.77 8.16
C CYS A 49 -7.87 -13.44 8.06
N ILE A 50 -7.17 -13.90 7.02
CA ILE A 50 -5.75 -13.64 6.84
C ILE A 50 -5.49 -12.14 6.70
N LEU A 51 -6.21 -11.44 5.79
CA LEU A 51 -6.03 -10.00 5.59
C LEU A 51 -6.41 -9.19 6.84
N ALA A 52 -7.48 -9.59 7.55
CA ALA A 52 -7.85 -8.97 8.82
C ALA A 52 -6.78 -9.18 9.91
N LEU A 53 -6.18 -10.38 9.98
CA LEU A 53 -5.07 -10.66 10.90
C LEU A 53 -3.82 -9.87 10.54
N LEU A 54 -3.49 -9.73 9.26
CA LEU A 54 -2.38 -8.87 8.83
C LEU A 54 -2.64 -7.42 9.27
N LYS A 55 -3.82 -6.86 9.02
CA LYS A 55 -4.17 -5.51 9.50
C LYS A 55 -4.07 -5.38 11.02
N TYR A 56 -4.48 -6.42 11.76
CA TYR A 56 -4.33 -6.44 13.21
C TYR A 56 -2.87 -6.51 13.65
N TYR A 57 -2.05 -7.33 13.01
CA TYR A 57 -0.63 -7.46 13.35
C TYR A 57 0.16 -6.20 13.00
N SER A 58 -0.23 -5.45 11.97
CA SER A 58 0.41 -4.17 11.65
C SER A 58 0.20 -3.10 12.74
N SER A 59 -0.81 -3.25 13.61
CA SER A 59 -1.04 -2.33 14.73
C SER A 59 -0.43 -2.79 16.06
N LEU A 60 0.23 -3.94 16.10
CA LEU A 60 0.91 -4.42 17.29
C LEU A 60 2.32 -3.82 17.41
N GLU A 61 2.70 -3.43 18.61
CA GLU A 61 4.05 -2.91 18.91
C GLU A 61 5.12 -4.00 18.71
N GLU A 62 4.82 -5.23 19.14
CA GLU A 62 5.71 -6.38 19.07
C GLU A 62 5.02 -7.58 18.44
N LEU A 63 5.80 -8.39 17.73
CA LEU A 63 5.35 -9.61 17.05
C LEU A 63 6.26 -10.77 17.44
N ASP A 64 5.65 -11.90 17.75
CA ASP A 64 6.37 -13.16 17.92
C ASP A 64 6.81 -13.77 16.58
N ASP A 65 7.74 -14.72 16.63
CA ASP A 65 8.32 -15.37 15.46
C ASP A 65 7.28 -16.06 14.55
N ASP A 66 6.22 -16.62 15.13
CA ASP A 66 5.18 -17.32 14.38
C ASP A 66 4.31 -16.32 13.61
N ARG A 67 4.01 -15.16 14.19
CA ARG A 67 3.36 -14.04 13.50
C ARG A 67 4.26 -13.46 12.41
N ILE A 68 5.56 -13.29 12.65
CA ILE A 68 6.49 -12.81 11.62
C ILE A 68 6.53 -13.78 10.43
N LYS A 69 6.59 -15.10 10.66
CA LYS A 69 6.50 -16.10 9.59
C LYS A 69 5.17 -16.03 8.83
N PHE A 70 4.06 -15.84 9.55
CA PHE A 70 2.73 -15.69 8.96
C PHE A 70 2.67 -14.45 8.05
N ILE A 71 3.13 -13.30 8.55
CA ILE A 71 3.19 -12.04 7.82
C ILE A 71 4.07 -12.20 6.57
N HIS A 72 5.28 -12.75 6.72
CA HIS A 72 6.19 -12.98 5.61
C HIS A 72 5.54 -13.78 4.48
N ARG A 73 4.93 -14.91 4.84
CA ARG A 73 4.27 -15.78 3.86
C ARG A 73 3.15 -15.05 3.13
N PHE A 74 2.18 -14.52 3.87
CA PHE A 74 0.94 -14.06 3.26
C PHE A 74 1.06 -12.69 2.63
N THR A 75 1.84 -11.77 3.20
CA THR A 75 2.03 -10.45 2.58
C THR A 75 2.73 -10.57 1.23
N LEU A 76 3.78 -11.39 1.12
CA LEU A 76 4.43 -11.64 -0.18
C LEU A 76 3.49 -12.31 -1.17
N GLU A 77 2.71 -13.30 -0.73
CA GLU A 77 1.74 -13.97 -1.58
C GLU A 77 0.69 -12.99 -2.13
N TYR A 78 0.17 -12.09 -1.30
CA TYR A 78 -0.82 -11.11 -1.72
C TYR A 78 -0.25 -10.03 -2.64
N ILE A 79 0.94 -9.50 -2.34
CA ILE A 79 1.62 -8.52 -3.21
C ILE A 79 1.85 -9.12 -4.60
N ASN A 80 2.33 -10.37 -4.68
CA ASN A 80 2.56 -11.05 -5.95
C ASN A 80 1.27 -11.30 -6.75
N ASN A 81 0.12 -11.42 -6.08
CA ASN A 81 -1.19 -11.54 -6.71
C ASN A 81 -1.86 -10.18 -6.98
N GLY A 82 -1.16 -9.07 -6.73
CA GLY A 82 -1.67 -7.71 -6.92
C GLY A 82 -2.75 -7.31 -5.91
N ILE A 83 -2.80 -7.95 -4.74
CA ILE A 83 -3.59 -7.54 -3.59
C ILE A 83 -2.69 -6.74 -2.67
N VAL A 84 -2.84 -5.42 -2.67
CA VAL A 84 -1.94 -4.51 -1.97
C VAL A 84 -2.71 -3.56 -1.07
N PHE A 85 -2.33 -3.56 0.22
CA PHE A 85 -2.81 -2.64 1.23
C PHE A 85 -1.66 -1.79 1.81
N SER A 86 -1.98 -0.57 2.19
CA SER A 86 -1.16 0.42 2.88
C SER A 86 -0.56 -0.14 4.17
N PHE A 87 -1.35 -0.85 4.99
CA PHE A 87 -0.88 -1.42 6.25
C PHE A 87 0.22 -2.49 6.08
N PHE A 88 0.44 -3.01 4.87
CA PHE A 88 1.60 -3.88 4.60
C PHE A 88 2.93 -3.14 4.76
N LYS A 89 2.95 -1.80 4.70
CA LYS A 89 4.14 -0.98 4.93
C LYS A 89 4.71 -1.15 6.33
N GLU A 90 3.88 -1.38 7.33
CA GLU A 90 4.30 -1.60 8.72
C GLU A 90 5.20 -2.82 8.90
N PHE A 91 5.19 -3.73 7.92
CA PHE A 91 5.97 -4.96 7.94
C PHE A 91 7.36 -4.83 7.33
N ILE A 92 7.71 -3.71 6.70
CA ILE A 92 9.03 -3.50 6.08
C ILE A 92 10.17 -3.65 7.10
N LYS A 93 9.93 -3.31 8.37
CA LYS A 93 10.90 -3.49 9.47
C LYS A 93 11.09 -4.94 9.92
N TYR A 94 10.15 -5.83 9.60
CA TYR A 94 10.16 -7.22 10.08
C TYR A 94 10.57 -8.21 8.98
N ILE A 95 10.25 -7.92 7.72
CA ILE A 95 10.42 -8.87 6.61
C ILE A 95 10.95 -8.17 5.35
N PRO A 96 11.73 -8.88 4.51
CA PRO A 96 12.10 -8.36 3.21
C PRO A 96 10.86 -8.23 2.31
N MET A 97 10.73 -7.10 1.63
CA MET A 97 9.61 -6.80 0.74
C MET A 97 10.08 -6.58 -0.71
N PRO A 98 9.23 -6.82 -1.72
CA PRO A 98 9.57 -6.52 -3.11
C PRO A 98 9.89 -5.03 -3.28
N PHE A 99 10.98 -4.73 -3.99
CA PHE A 99 11.47 -3.37 -4.21
C PHE A 99 10.37 -2.45 -4.76
N ASP A 100 9.60 -2.93 -5.74
CA ASP A 100 8.51 -2.19 -6.37
C ASP A 100 7.38 -1.81 -5.38
N PHE A 101 7.15 -2.64 -4.37
CA PHE A 101 6.18 -2.34 -3.31
C PHE A 101 6.75 -1.32 -2.31
N VAL A 102 8.01 -1.43 -1.90
CA VAL A 102 8.62 -0.61 -0.83
C VAL A 102 8.54 0.89 -1.10
N TYR A 103 8.69 1.33 -2.35
CA TYR A 103 8.72 2.77 -2.69
C TYR A 103 7.38 3.34 -3.14
N LYS A 104 6.38 2.49 -3.40
CA LYS A 104 5.06 2.95 -3.82
C LYS A 104 4.11 3.13 -2.64
N THR A 105 3.37 4.22 -2.62
CA THR A 105 2.31 4.51 -1.65
C THR A 105 0.97 4.00 -2.17
N PRO A 106 0.33 3.02 -1.50
CA PRO A 106 -1.01 2.58 -1.86
C PRO A 106 -2.05 3.63 -1.44
N VAL A 107 -2.93 3.99 -2.36
CA VAL A 107 -4.18 4.73 -2.09
C VAL A 107 -5.31 3.72 -2.17
N GLU A 108 -6.08 3.61 -1.10
CA GLU A 108 -7.20 2.67 -0.97
C GLU A 108 -8.53 3.40 -0.93
N PHE A 109 -9.56 2.77 -1.51
CA PHE A 109 -10.93 3.23 -1.40
C PHE A 109 -11.88 2.05 -1.23
N ALA A 110 -12.78 2.13 -0.25
CA ALA A 110 -13.80 1.11 0.00
C ALA A 110 -15.13 1.53 -0.64
N SER A 111 -15.70 0.66 -1.46
CA SER A 111 -16.98 0.85 -2.14
C SER A 111 -17.65 -0.50 -2.41
N GLU A 112 -18.93 -0.47 -2.80
CA GLU A 112 -19.58 -1.66 -3.33
C GLU A 112 -18.82 -2.19 -4.55
N PRO A 113 -18.55 -3.52 -4.65
CA PRO A 113 -17.78 -4.11 -5.75
C PRO A 113 -18.37 -3.89 -7.15
N SER A 114 -19.67 -3.56 -7.24
CA SER A 114 -20.36 -3.27 -8.50
C SER A 114 -20.09 -1.87 -9.04
N ASN A 115 -19.50 -0.98 -8.24
CA ASN A 115 -19.21 0.39 -8.66
C ASN A 115 -17.88 0.44 -9.42
N THR A 116 -17.80 1.31 -10.42
CA THR A 116 -16.55 1.66 -11.07
C THR A 116 -15.90 2.79 -10.27
N ILE A 117 -14.63 2.60 -9.91
CA ILE A 117 -13.88 3.55 -9.09
C ILE A 117 -12.74 4.12 -9.92
N THR A 118 -12.76 5.43 -10.15
CA THR A 118 -11.70 6.14 -10.88
C THR A 118 -10.99 7.09 -9.94
N ILE A 119 -9.66 7.03 -9.93
CA ILE A 119 -8.83 8.02 -9.26
C ILE A 119 -8.42 9.09 -10.26
N SER A 120 -8.77 10.34 -9.96
CA SER A 120 -8.31 11.52 -10.69
C SER A 120 -7.17 12.13 -9.88
N TYR A 121 -5.96 12.20 -10.42
CA TYR A 121 -4.79 12.66 -9.68
C TYR A 121 -3.83 13.51 -10.50
N CYS A 122 -3.00 14.29 -9.80
CA CYS A 122 -1.88 15.02 -10.38
C CYS A 122 -0.71 15.12 -9.40
N TYR A 123 0.50 15.27 -9.94
CA TYR A 123 1.69 15.56 -9.13
C TYR A 123 1.88 17.07 -9.04
N LEU A 124 2.03 17.57 -7.82
CA LEU A 124 2.33 18.97 -7.53
C LEU A 124 3.79 19.10 -7.10
N ASP A 125 4.53 19.95 -7.80
CA ASP A 125 5.83 20.47 -7.38
C ASP A 125 5.65 21.81 -6.64
N LYS A 126 6.67 22.26 -5.89
CA LYS A 126 6.62 23.51 -5.11
C LYS A 126 6.22 24.74 -5.93
N ASP A 127 6.53 24.73 -7.22
CA ASP A 127 6.40 25.90 -8.10
C ASP A 127 5.28 25.79 -9.15
N THR A 128 4.46 24.72 -9.12
CA THR A 128 3.42 24.51 -10.13
C THR A 128 2.05 25.00 -9.63
N PRO A 129 1.45 26.05 -10.24
CA PRO A 129 0.07 26.44 -9.94
C PRO A 129 -0.90 25.31 -10.29
N ILE A 130 -1.83 24.98 -9.39
CA ILE A 130 -2.80 23.89 -9.56
C ILE A 130 -3.61 24.04 -10.86
N GLU A 131 -3.86 25.30 -11.27
CA GLU A 131 -4.62 25.68 -12.48
C GLU A 131 -3.94 25.26 -13.79
N GLU A 132 -2.63 24.98 -13.77
CA GLU A 132 -1.86 24.54 -14.95
C GLU A 132 -1.62 23.02 -14.98
N VAL A 133 -2.17 22.28 -14.01
CA VAL A 133 -1.89 20.84 -13.85
C VAL A 133 -2.98 19.99 -14.49
N ASN A 134 -2.57 19.14 -15.44
CA ASN A 134 -3.48 18.17 -16.06
C ASN A 134 -3.69 16.98 -15.12
N TYR A 135 -4.95 16.72 -14.79
CA TYR A 135 -5.35 15.53 -14.04
C TYR A 135 -5.33 14.29 -14.93
N ILE A 136 -4.75 13.22 -14.39
CA ILE A 136 -4.77 11.88 -14.96
C ILE A 136 -5.91 11.11 -14.30
N ASN A 137 -6.75 10.47 -15.11
CA ASN A 137 -7.84 9.63 -14.64
C ASN A 137 -7.50 8.17 -14.92
N GLU A 138 -7.47 7.35 -13.87
CA GLU A 138 -7.24 5.90 -13.99
C GLU A 138 -8.25 5.12 -13.17
N GLU A 139 -8.78 4.04 -13.73
CA GLU A 139 -9.64 3.12 -12.98
C GLU A 139 -8.79 2.39 -11.92
N MET A 140 -9.29 2.37 -10.68
CA MET A 140 -8.67 1.64 -9.59
C MET A 140 -9.03 0.16 -9.67
N LYS A 141 -8.05 -0.71 -9.43
CA LYS A 141 -8.27 -2.15 -9.43
C LYS A 141 -8.98 -2.56 -8.14
N HIS A 142 -10.06 -3.33 -8.25
CA HIS A 142 -10.62 -4.08 -7.13
C HIS A 142 -9.60 -5.12 -6.64
N VAL A 143 -9.10 -4.95 -5.41
CA VAL A 143 -8.08 -5.82 -4.84
C VAL A 143 -8.68 -6.87 -3.92
N PHE A 144 -9.69 -6.52 -3.11
CA PHE A 144 -10.34 -7.47 -2.22
C PHE A 144 -11.65 -6.94 -1.64
N ALA A 145 -12.74 -7.71 -1.72
CA ALA A 145 -13.99 -7.50 -1.00
C ALA A 145 -14.55 -6.05 -0.98
N GLY A 146 -14.41 -5.32 -2.09
CA GLY A 146 -14.90 -3.94 -2.22
C GLY A 146 -13.85 -2.88 -1.90
N VAL A 147 -12.62 -3.29 -1.62
CA VAL A 147 -11.47 -2.39 -1.56
C VAL A 147 -10.83 -2.30 -2.93
N PHE A 148 -10.65 -1.07 -3.38
CA PHE A 148 -9.97 -0.70 -4.61
C PHE A 148 -8.65 -0.04 -4.24
N SER A 149 -7.58 -0.32 -4.98
CA SER A 149 -6.25 0.17 -4.64
C SER A 149 -5.47 0.59 -5.88
N LYS A 150 -4.73 1.70 -5.75
CA LYS A 150 -3.77 2.18 -6.75
C LYS A 150 -2.48 2.60 -6.03
N GLN A 151 -1.35 2.18 -6.59
CA GLN A 151 -0.03 2.46 -6.03
C GLN A 151 0.65 3.62 -6.77
N PHE A 152 1.19 4.57 -6.01
CA PHE A 152 1.86 5.77 -6.54
C PHE A 152 3.32 5.82 -6.13
N LEU A 153 4.21 6.18 -7.05
CA LEU A 153 5.61 6.45 -6.71
C LEU A 153 5.75 7.94 -6.40
N LEU A 154 5.99 8.28 -5.14
CA LEU A 154 6.17 9.68 -4.70
C LEU A 154 7.66 9.96 -4.49
N PHE A 155 8.14 11.13 -4.87
CA PHE A 155 9.52 11.57 -4.58
C PHE A 155 9.53 12.66 -3.51
N TYR A 156 10.70 12.93 -2.95
CA TYR A 156 10.93 14.02 -2.00
C TYR A 156 10.35 15.35 -2.53
N ASN A 157 9.63 16.08 -1.69
CA ASN A 157 8.92 17.33 -2.01
C ASN A 157 7.87 17.24 -3.14
N ASN A 158 7.50 16.05 -3.61
CA ASN A 158 6.36 15.89 -4.50
C ASN A 158 5.12 15.56 -3.69
N LYS A 159 4.03 16.22 -4.04
CA LYS A 159 2.71 15.93 -3.50
C LYS A 159 1.87 15.31 -4.59
N LEU A 160 1.02 14.36 -4.23
CA LEU A 160 -0.01 13.84 -5.10
C LEU A 160 -1.34 14.39 -4.62
N ASN A 161 -1.97 15.24 -5.43
CA ASN A 161 -3.36 15.64 -5.20
C ASN A 161 -4.27 14.68 -5.94
N TYR A 162 -5.33 14.20 -5.30
CA TYR A 162 -6.27 13.29 -5.93
C TYR A 162 -7.68 13.42 -5.39
N SER A 163 -8.67 13.02 -6.19
CA SER A 163 -10.04 12.74 -5.78
C SER A 163 -10.49 11.39 -6.33
N ILE A 164 -11.52 10.81 -5.71
CA ILE A 164 -12.10 9.54 -6.14
C ILE A 164 -13.47 9.81 -6.76
N VAL A 165 -13.67 9.32 -7.97
CA VAL A 165 -14.96 9.32 -8.68
C VAL A 165 -15.55 7.92 -8.59
N VAL A 166 -16.77 7.83 -8.07
CA VAL A 166 -17.54 6.61 -7.91
C VAL A 166 -18.71 6.65 -8.88
N GLU A 167 -18.69 5.75 -9.87
CA GLU A 167 -19.80 5.54 -10.79
C GLU A 167 -20.55 4.27 -10.41
N LYS A 168 -21.85 4.41 -10.12
CA LYS A 168 -22.72 3.28 -9.75
C LYS A 168 -23.37 2.66 -10.99
N PRO A 169 -23.87 1.41 -10.91
CA PRO A 169 -24.58 0.76 -12.01
C PRO A 169 -25.83 1.50 -12.51
N ASP A 170 -26.41 2.39 -11.72
CA ASP A 170 -27.57 3.22 -12.10
C ASP A 170 -27.17 4.52 -12.85
N GLY A 171 -25.88 4.71 -13.10
CA GLY A 171 -25.32 5.90 -13.75
C GLY A 171 -25.11 7.09 -12.82
N SER A 172 -25.40 6.95 -11.51
CA SER A 172 -25.10 8.02 -10.55
C SER A 172 -23.60 8.13 -10.30
N ILE A 173 -23.11 9.38 -10.30
CA ILE A 173 -21.71 9.71 -10.10
C ILE A 173 -21.56 10.50 -8.79
N GLN A 174 -20.57 10.11 -7.99
CA GLN A 174 -20.20 10.81 -6.76
C GLN A 174 -18.69 11.04 -6.76
N THR A 175 -18.26 12.25 -6.41
CA THR A 175 -16.83 12.59 -6.31
C THR A 175 -16.50 12.95 -4.87
N THR A 176 -15.43 12.39 -4.34
CA THR A 176 -14.94 12.75 -3.00
C THR A 176 -14.28 14.13 -3.01
N GLU A 177 -14.10 14.71 -1.83
CA GLU A 177 -13.20 15.86 -1.67
C GLU A 177 -11.78 15.51 -2.15
N GLU A 178 -11.06 16.53 -2.60
CA GLU A 178 -9.64 16.41 -2.93
C GLU A 178 -8.82 16.11 -1.68
N LYS A 179 -7.83 15.25 -1.85
CA LYS A 179 -6.87 14.85 -0.82
C LYS A 179 -5.47 14.99 -1.37
N THR A 180 -4.56 15.41 -0.52
CA THR A 180 -3.14 15.48 -0.85
C THR A 180 -2.38 14.45 -0.02
N ILE A 181 -1.54 13.65 -0.68
CA ILE A 181 -0.54 12.81 0.00
C ILE A 181 0.86 13.27 -0.38
N GLU A 182 1.77 13.19 0.58
CA GLU A 182 3.18 13.49 0.41
C GLU A 182 4.02 12.38 1.02
N LEU A 183 5.28 12.28 0.59
CA LEU A 183 6.20 11.31 1.15
C LEU A 183 6.48 11.64 2.62
N SER A 184 6.50 10.62 3.49
CA SER A 184 6.86 10.83 4.91
C SER A 184 8.23 11.48 5.03
N GLN A 185 8.34 12.48 5.92
CA GLN A 185 9.59 13.15 6.23
C GLN A 185 10.58 12.24 6.98
N ASP A 186 10.09 11.16 7.60
CA ASP A 186 10.89 10.19 8.34
C ASP A 186 11.51 9.10 7.45
N MET A 187 11.44 9.24 6.12
CA MET A 187 12.06 8.30 5.21
C MET A 187 13.59 8.30 5.40
N GLU A 188 14.16 7.15 5.76
CA GLU A 188 15.61 6.93 5.71
C GLU A 188 16.10 6.96 4.26
N LEU A 189 16.56 8.14 3.84
CA LEU A 189 17.23 8.32 2.56
C LEU A 189 18.65 7.77 2.65
N ASN A 190 18.92 6.73 1.88
CA ASN A 190 20.24 6.11 1.75
C ASN A 190 20.68 6.02 0.28
N ASP A 191 21.89 5.54 0.00
CA ASP A 191 22.41 5.47 -1.37
C ASP A 191 22.29 4.08 -2.01
N GLN A 192 21.45 3.19 -1.45
CA GLN A 192 21.39 1.79 -1.84
C GLN A 192 20.75 1.57 -3.21
N ASN A 193 19.87 2.47 -3.66
CA ASN A 193 19.12 2.30 -4.91
C ASN A 193 18.85 3.63 -5.62
N LEU A 194 18.44 3.56 -6.89
CA LEU A 194 18.20 4.73 -7.74
C LEU A 194 17.12 5.66 -7.16
N TYR A 195 16.03 5.10 -6.63
CA TYR A 195 14.94 5.88 -6.06
C TYR A 195 15.44 6.73 -4.87
N ASN A 196 16.16 6.13 -3.92
CA ASN A 196 16.71 6.89 -2.79
C ASN A 196 17.80 7.88 -3.22
N LYS A 197 18.63 7.55 -4.22
CA LYS A 197 19.61 8.50 -4.80
C LYS A 197 18.94 9.73 -5.42
N ILE A 198 17.82 9.54 -6.13
CA ILE A 198 17.04 10.65 -6.69
C ILE A 198 16.46 11.51 -5.56
N ASN A 199 15.91 10.90 -4.51
CA ASN A 199 15.39 11.63 -3.36
C ASN A 199 16.49 12.41 -2.62
N LEU A 200 17.68 11.82 -2.44
CA LEU A 200 18.85 12.52 -1.88
C LEU A 200 19.27 13.71 -2.75
N LEU A 201 19.28 13.56 -4.07
CA LEU A 201 19.59 14.64 -5.00
C LEU A 201 18.56 15.78 -4.88
N LYS A 202 17.26 15.46 -4.80
CA LYS A 202 16.18 16.46 -4.62
C LYS A 202 16.29 17.17 -3.27
N LEU A 203 16.60 16.44 -2.19
CA LEU A 203 16.84 17.02 -0.86
C LEU A 203 18.04 17.96 -0.85
N ALA A 204 19.16 17.54 -1.47
CA ALA A 204 20.38 18.34 -1.56
C ALA A 204 20.14 19.63 -2.36
N LEU A 205 19.36 19.55 -3.44
CA LEU A 205 18.97 20.71 -4.23
C LEU A 205 18.13 21.70 -3.39
N ASP A 206 17.11 21.22 -2.67
CA ASP A 206 16.26 22.05 -1.82
C ASP A 206 17.04 22.70 -0.66
N SER A 207 17.99 21.95 -0.09
CA SER A 207 18.85 22.40 1.02
C SER A 207 20.07 23.22 0.57
N LYS A 208 20.26 23.40 -0.74
CA LYS A 208 21.45 24.03 -1.36
C LYS A 208 22.78 23.37 -0.96
N ASP A 209 22.77 22.08 -0.66
CA ASP A 209 23.96 21.29 -0.37
C ASP A 209 24.61 20.79 -1.67
N SER A 210 25.51 21.61 -2.24
CA SER A 210 26.20 21.27 -3.48
C SER A 210 27.08 20.03 -3.38
N LYS A 211 27.60 19.71 -2.19
CA LYS A 211 28.49 18.55 -2.02
C LYS A 211 27.68 17.26 -2.16
N THR A 212 26.62 17.11 -1.38
CA THR A 212 25.74 15.94 -1.45
C THR A 212 25.08 15.81 -2.82
N PHE A 213 24.75 16.93 -3.46
CA PHE A 213 24.22 16.94 -4.83
C PHE A 213 25.20 16.31 -5.83
N ILE A 214 26.46 16.79 -5.88
CA ILE A 214 27.47 16.27 -6.82
C ILE A 214 27.75 14.80 -6.54
N GLU A 215 27.93 14.42 -5.27
CA GLU A 215 28.18 13.03 -4.89
C GLU A 215 27.04 12.10 -5.32
N SER A 216 25.78 12.51 -5.13
CA SER A 216 24.60 11.73 -5.53
C SER A 216 24.48 11.64 -7.05
N TYR A 217 24.70 12.75 -7.76
CA TYR A 217 24.67 12.82 -9.22
C TYR A 217 25.73 11.89 -9.84
N ASP A 218 26.98 11.97 -9.36
CA ASP A 218 28.08 11.11 -9.84
C ASP A 218 27.77 9.63 -9.63
N LYS A 219 27.18 9.26 -8.49
CA LYS A 219 26.76 7.88 -8.21
C LYS A 219 25.68 7.41 -9.18
N ILE A 220 24.72 8.26 -9.53
CA ILE A 220 23.66 7.93 -10.50
C ILE A 220 24.28 7.69 -11.88
N ILE A 221 25.10 8.60 -12.39
CA ILE A 221 25.74 8.49 -13.71
C ILE A 221 26.65 7.26 -13.79
N LYS A 222 27.45 6.98 -12.75
CA LYS A 222 28.28 5.76 -12.71
C LYS A 222 27.42 4.49 -12.75
N THR A 223 26.29 4.49 -12.04
CA THR A 223 25.36 3.35 -12.04
C THR A 223 24.78 3.13 -13.44
N ASP A 224 24.29 4.19 -14.09
CA ASP A 224 23.73 4.14 -15.44
C ASP A 224 24.76 3.69 -16.49
N TYR A 225 25.99 4.20 -16.40
CA TYR A 225 27.10 3.75 -17.23
C TYR A 225 27.39 2.26 -17.05
N ILE A 226 27.48 1.78 -15.81
CA ILE A 226 27.73 0.35 -15.54
C ILE A 226 26.58 -0.51 -16.08
N VAL A 227 25.34 -0.11 -15.83
CA VAL A 227 24.14 -0.85 -16.28
C VAL A 227 24.11 -0.94 -17.81
N SER A 228 24.34 0.17 -18.51
CA SER A 228 24.35 0.20 -19.99
C SER A 228 25.50 -0.59 -20.62
N LYS A 229 26.59 -0.84 -19.89
CA LYS A 229 27.72 -1.68 -20.35
C LYS A 229 27.57 -3.14 -19.98
N ALA A 230 27.02 -3.43 -18.80
CA ALA A 230 26.87 -4.79 -18.28
C ALA A 230 25.64 -5.51 -18.85
N PHE A 231 24.56 -4.77 -19.11
CA PHE A 231 23.32 -5.32 -19.64
C PHE A 231 23.08 -4.75 -21.04
N LYS A 232 22.95 -5.64 -22.03
CA LYS A 232 22.43 -5.24 -23.35
C LYS A 232 20.91 -5.22 -23.29
N PRO A 233 20.24 -4.25 -23.94
CA PRO A 233 18.79 -4.31 -24.11
C PRO A 233 18.42 -5.65 -24.75
N LEU A 234 17.39 -6.31 -24.20
CA LEU A 234 16.76 -7.48 -24.83
C LEU A 234 16.04 -7.07 -26.11
#